data_AF-A0AAW9FI83-F1
#
_entry.id   AF-A0AAW9FI83-F1
#
_cell.length_a   1.000
_cell.length_b   1.000
_cell.length_c   1.000
_cell.angle_alpha   90.00
_cell.angle_beta   90.00
_cell.angle_gamma   90.00
#
_symmetry.space_group_name_H-M   'P 1'
#
loop_
_entity.id
_entity.type
_entity.pdbx_description
1 polymer ?
#
loop_
_entity_poly.entity_id
_entity_poly.type
_entity_poly.pdbx_seq_one_letter_code
_entity_poly.pdbx_strand_id
1 'polypeptide(L)'
;MTADSKIFVGLKSARKKSTSASEPTGPKCQWDGCDKVGTNRAPVGPGGEGLYLLFCLEHVKEYNKGYSFTTAPSSPDVARYQKEATTGSRTTFGTRVEKATEMPMPSTFRSGSAKALNARKTAAQRQAQKLDLQKRKLKVLEAKAFDTLGLPAEATPEEIRARYRERLKMHHPDGNQGDRTSEDALQATIEAHKILKLNGFC
;
A
#
# COMPACT_ATOMS: atom_id res chain seq x y z
N MET A 1 37.13 -16.02 23.58
CA MET A 1 37.62 -16.94 22.55
C MET A 1 36.75 -16.80 21.32
N THR A 2 37.15 -15.92 20.40
CA THR A 2 36.41 -15.61 19.17
C THR A 2 36.77 -16.65 18.12
N ALA A 3 35.81 -17.50 17.77
CA ALA A 3 35.98 -18.48 16.71
C ALA A 3 35.92 -17.77 15.34
N ASP A 4 37.09 -17.42 14.82
CA ASP A 4 37.25 -17.00 13.42
C ASP A 4 37.01 -18.21 12.52
N SER A 5 35.75 -18.40 12.12
CA SER A 5 35.35 -19.43 11.18
C SER A 5 35.85 -19.09 9.77
N LYS A 6 36.90 -19.79 9.36
CA LYS A 6 37.60 -19.74 8.07
C LYS A 6 36.75 -20.12 6.84
N ILE A 7 35.43 -20.25 7.02
CA ILE A 7 34.47 -20.79 6.04
C ILE A 7 33.53 -19.69 5.51
N PHE A 8 33.32 -18.60 6.25
CA PHE A 8 32.41 -17.54 5.82
C PHE A 8 33.17 -16.30 5.33
N VAL A 9 33.36 -16.20 4.02
CA VAL A 9 33.75 -14.94 3.37
C VAL A 9 32.49 -14.08 3.25
N GLY A 10 32.44 -12.97 3.99
CA GLY A 10 31.37 -11.98 3.85
C GLY A 10 31.39 -11.40 2.43
N LEU A 11 30.35 -11.69 1.65
CA LEU A 11 30.11 -11.06 0.35
C LEU A 11 29.89 -9.56 0.58
N LYS A 12 30.93 -8.76 0.41
CA LYS A 12 30.80 -7.29 0.35
C LYS A 12 29.95 -6.97 -0.88
N SER A 13 28.81 -6.33 -0.68
CA SER A 13 28.01 -5.76 -1.75
C SER A 13 28.89 -4.77 -2.52
N ALA A 14 29.40 -5.19 -3.68
CA ALA A 14 30.04 -4.30 -4.62
C ALA A 14 28.96 -3.36 -5.14
N ARG A 15 28.77 -2.24 -4.44
CA ARG A 15 27.97 -1.12 -4.93
C ARG A 15 28.65 -0.65 -6.21
N LYS A 16 28.15 -1.11 -7.35
CA LYS A 16 28.62 -0.71 -8.69
C LYS A 16 28.64 0.82 -8.71
N LYS A 17 29.85 1.38 -8.74
CA LYS A 17 30.07 2.80 -8.98
C LYS A 17 29.49 3.08 -10.35
N SER A 18 28.42 3.86 -10.42
CA SER A 18 27.82 4.29 -11.68
C SER A 18 28.92 4.95 -12.50
N THR A 19 29.23 4.37 -13.65
CA THR A 19 30.12 4.96 -14.64
C THR A 19 29.62 6.37 -14.96
N SER A 20 30.50 7.36 -14.82
CA SER A 20 30.27 8.75 -15.16
C SER A 20 29.67 8.85 -16.56
N ALA A 21 28.57 9.60 -16.67
CA ALA A 21 27.88 9.85 -17.92
C ALA A 21 28.87 10.40 -18.95
N SER A 22 29.11 9.66 -20.03
CA SER A 22 29.75 10.19 -21.23
C SER A 22 28.87 11.30 -21.79
N GLU A 23 29.48 12.40 -22.23
CA GLU A 23 28.74 13.46 -22.91
C GLU A 23 28.02 12.88 -24.12
N PRO A 24 26.68 13.05 -24.22
CA PRO A 24 25.92 12.47 -25.32
C PRO A 24 26.29 13.25 -26.59
N THR A 25 27.20 12.72 -27.40
CA THR A 25 27.38 13.16 -28.78
C THR A 25 26.25 12.57 -29.60
N GLY A 26 25.35 13.42 -30.11
CA GLY A 26 24.19 12.97 -30.86
C GLY A 26 23.48 14.10 -31.59
N PRO A 27 22.51 13.76 -32.47
CA PRO A 27 21.71 14.75 -33.16
C PRO A 27 20.92 15.61 -32.17
N LYS A 28 20.62 16.84 -32.56
CA LYS A 28 19.75 17.74 -31.79
C LYS A 28 18.34 17.16 -31.68
N CYS A 29 17.66 17.51 -30.60
CA CYS A 29 16.24 17.20 -30.38
C CYS A 29 15.39 17.80 -31.50
N GLN A 30 14.51 16.99 -32.10
CA GLN A 30 13.58 17.43 -33.16
C GLN A 30 12.32 18.13 -32.60
N TRP A 31 12.38 18.65 -31.39
CA TRP A 31 11.26 19.38 -30.78
C TRP A 31 11.44 20.87 -31.04
N ASP A 32 10.36 21.58 -31.37
CA ASP A 32 10.41 22.99 -31.71
C ASP A 32 11.04 23.82 -30.57
N GLY A 33 12.15 24.49 -30.87
CA GLY A 33 12.87 25.32 -29.90
C GLY A 33 13.77 24.57 -28.91
N CYS A 34 14.10 23.30 -29.15
CA CYS A 34 15.01 22.55 -28.26
C CYS A 34 16.39 22.26 -28.86
N ASP A 35 17.46 22.74 -28.21
CA ASP A 35 18.86 22.46 -28.57
C ASP A 35 19.50 21.29 -27.80
N LYS A 36 18.74 20.58 -26.95
CA LYS A 36 19.27 19.42 -26.19
C LYS A 36 19.54 18.24 -27.13
N VAL A 37 20.35 17.27 -26.68
CA VAL A 37 20.68 16.07 -27.46
C VAL A 37 19.50 15.09 -27.50
N GLY A 38 19.15 14.63 -28.70
CA GLY A 38 18.05 13.72 -29.00
C GLY A 38 18.47 12.25 -29.00
N THR A 39 18.71 11.66 -27.83
CA THR A 39 19.14 10.25 -27.72
C THR A 39 17.98 9.25 -27.91
N ASN A 40 16.74 9.67 -27.63
CA ASN A 40 15.61 8.75 -27.49
C ASN A 40 14.74 8.76 -28.74
N ARG A 41 14.31 7.58 -29.19
CA ARG A 41 13.45 7.39 -30.37
C ARG A 41 11.97 7.38 -29.99
N ALA A 42 11.15 8.11 -30.74
CA ALA A 42 9.70 8.11 -30.64
C ALA A 42 9.09 7.78 -32.03
N PRO A 43 8.07 6.91 -32.11
CA PRO A 43 7.42 6.57 -33.38
C PRO A 43 6.69 7.78 -33.97
N VAL A 44 6.58 7.92 -35.30
CA VAL A 44 5.92 9.07 -35.94
C VAL A 44 4.37 8.98 -35.88
N GLY A 45 3.83 7.77 -35.77
CA GLY A 45 2.38 7.52 -35.69
C GLY A 45 1.88 6.47 -36.68
N PRO A 46 0.55 6.31 -36.80
CA PRO A 46 -0.06 5.37 -37.73
C PRO A 46 0.33 5.71 -39.17
N GLY A 47 0.79 4.71 -39.94
CA GLY A 47 1.28 4.90 -41.33
C GLY A 47 2.73 5.38 -41.45
N GLY A 48 3.40 5.67 -40.33
CA GLY A 48 4.83 6.00 -40.25
C GLY A 48 5.68 4.86 -39.68
N GLU A 49 5.36 3.61 -40.02
CA GLU A 49 6.05 2.43 -39.49
C GLU A 49 7.53 2.44 -39.89
N GLY A 50 8.42 2.26 -38.92
CA GLY A 50 9.88 2.30 -39.13
C GLY A 50 10.48 3.72 -39.15
N LEU A 51 9.66 4.78 -39.13
CA LEU A 51 10.13 6.16 -38.98
C LEU A 51 10.09 6.58 -37.51
N TYR A 52 11.19 7.19 -37.05
CA TYR A 52 11.35 7.61 -35.66
C TYR A 52 11.84 9.06 -35.57
N LEU A 53 11.26 9.82 -34.65
CA LEU A 53 11.73 11.12 -34.21
C LEU A 53 12.72 10.97 -33.05
N LEU A 54 13.72 11.84 -33.01
CA LEU A 54 14.76 11.84 -31.99
C LEU A 54 14.57 13.00 -31.01
N PHE A 55 14.36 12.66 -29.74
CA PHE A 55 14.01 13.61 -28.68
C PHE A 55 14.90 13.47 -27.44
N CYS A 56 15.00 14.54 -26.67
CA CYS A 56 15.63 14.53 -25.34
C CYS A 56 14.70 13.91 -24.28
N LEU A 57 15.21 13.57 -23.09
CA LEU A 57 14.43 12.86 -22.06
C LEU A 57 13.15 13.58 -21.62
N GLU A 58 13.13 14.90 -21.68
CA GLU A 58 11.95 15.70 -21.33
C GLU A 58 10.89 15.59 -22.42
N HIS A 59 11.25 15.85 -23.67
CA HIS A 59 10.30 15.85 -24.79
C HIS A 59 9.78 14.45 -25.16
N VAL A 60 10.53 13.38 -24.93
CA VAL A 60 10.00 12.01 -25.11
C VAL A 60 8.86 11.75 -24.14
N LYS A 61 8.97 12.22 -22.90
CA LYS A 61 7.92 12.03 -21.90
C LYS A 61 6.67 12.82 -22.29
N GLU A 62 6.84 14.01 -22.81
CA GLU A 62 5.73 14.84 -23.31
C GLU A 62 5.08 14.22 -24.55
N TYR A 63 5.89 13.77 -25.52
CA TYR A 63 5.44 13.03 -26.68
C TYR A 63 4.63 11.79 -26.28
N ASN A 64 5.18 10.93 -25.42
CA ASN A 64 4.51 9.69 -25.00
C ASN A 64 3.24 9.92 -24.18
N LYS A 65 3.11 11.06 -23.49
CA LYS A 65 1.85 11.42 -22.81
C LYS A 65 0.73 11.74 -23.80
N GLY A 66 1.06 12.38 -24.92
CA GLY A 66 0.10 12.72 -25.98
C GLY A 66 -0.06 11.64 -27.06
N TYR A 67 0.87 10.68 -27.13
CA TYR A 67 0.89 9.69 -28.19
C TYR A 67 -0.09 8.54 -27.94
N SER A 68 -1.02 8.35 -28.88
CA SER A 68 -1.85 7.16 -28.98
C SER A 68 -1.58 6.46 -30.32
N PHE A 69 -1.09 5.22 -30.28
CA PHE A 69 -0.90 4.41 -31.50
C PHE A 69 -2.23 4.08 -32.18
N THR A 70 -3.27 3.86 -31.38
CA THR A 70 -4.63 3.69 -31.86
C THR A 70 -5.24 5.06 -32.10
N THR A 71 -5.88 5.26 -33.26
CA THR A 71 -6.70 6.45 -33.51
C THR A 71 -7.74 6.58 -32.40
N ALA A 72 -7.79 7.75 -31.75
CA ALA A 72 -8.84 8.02 -30.77
C ALA A 72 -10.19 7.89 -31.50
N PRO A 73 -11.15 7.11 -30.95
CA PRO A 73 -12.46 7.01 -31.56
C PRO A 73 -13.07 8.41 -31.62
N SER A 74 -13.60 8.79 -32.79
CA SER A 74 -14.11 10.13 -33.05
C SER A 74 -15.30 10.50 -32.16
N SER A 75 -15.99 9.52 -31.58
CA SER A 75 -17.08 9.72 -30.64
C SER A 75 -17.14 8.63 -29.57
N PRO A 76 -17.70 8.92 -28.38
CA PRO A 76 -17.95 7.92 -27.35
C PRO A 76 -18.88 6.80 -27.85
N ASP A 77 -19.77 7.09 -28.81
CA ASP A 77 -20.64 6.10 -29.44
C ASP A 77 -19.85 5.10 -30.29
N VAL A 78 -18.83 5.55 -31.02
CA VAL A 78 -17.93 4.67 -31.77
C VAL A 78 -17.15 3.77 -30.80
N ALA A 79 -16.68 4.31 -29.68
CA ALA A 79 -15.99 3.52 -28.66
C ALA A 79 -16.90 2.46 -28.02
N ARG A 80 -18.16 2.81 -27.75
CA ARG A 80 -19.17 1.86 -27.24
C ARG A 80 -19.46 0.79 -28.29
N TYR A 81 -19.70 1.18 -29.54
CA TYR A 81 -19.97 0.25 -30.63
C TYR A 81 -18.82 -0.73 -30.88
N GLN A 82 -17.56 -0.29 -30.84
CA GLN A 82 -16.39 -1.17 -30.96
C GLN A 82 -16.28 -2.18 -29.82
N LYS A 83 -16.56 -1.75 -28.58
CA LYS A 83 -16.60 -2.63 -27.40
C LYS A 83 -17.70 -3.67 -27.53
N GLU A 84 -18.89 -3.26 -27.99
CA GLU A 84 -20.03 -4.13 -28.24
C GLU A 84 -19.77 -5.11 -29.40
N ALA A 85 -19.12 -4.68 -30.47
CA ALA A 85 -18.75 -5.54 -31.59
C ALA A 85 -17.74 -6.63 -31.18
N THR A 86 -16.81 -6.30 -30.28
CA THR A 86 -15.80 -7.24 -29.77
C THR A 86 -16.39 -8.23 -28.77
N THR A 87 -17.25 -7.75 -27.86
CA THR A 87 -17.77 -8.55 -26.73
C THR A 87 -19.12 -9.21 -27.05
N GLY A 88 -19.73 -8.83 -28.18
CA GLY A 88 -21.15 -9.01 -28.45
C GLY A 88 -21.98 -8.02 -27.62
N SER A 89 -23.06 -7.48 -28.18
CA SER A 89 -23.96 -6.51 -27.52
C SER A 89 -24.76 -7.09 -26.33
N ARG A 90 -24.35 -8.24 -25.78
CA ARG A 90 -25.02 -8.88 -24.63
C ARG A 90 -24.41 -8.36 -23.34
N THR A 91 -25.20 -7.63 -22.56
CA THR A 91 -24.84 -7.25 -21.19
C THR A 91 -24.82 -8.50 -20.31
N THR A 92 -23.64 -9.10 -20.13
CA THR A 92 -23.48 -10.18 -19.17
C THR A 92 -23.38 -9.59 -17.76
N PHE A 93 -24.45 -9.73 -16.96
CA PHE A 93 -24.34 -9.62 -15.51
C PHE A 93 -23.59 -10.86 -15.00
N GLY A 94 -22.26 -10.82 -15.11
CA GLY A 94 -21.42 -11.93 -14.69
C GLY A 94 -21.45 -12.07 -13.18
N THR A 95 -21.94 -13.20 -12.68
CA THR A 95 -21.56 -13.66 -11.33
C THR A 95 -20.08 -14.02 -11.39
N ARG A 96 -19.25 -13.33 -10.60
CA ARG A 96 -17.84 -13.67 -10.49
C ARG A 96 -17.73 -15.04 -9.83
N VAL A 97 -17.63 -16.09 -10.63
CA VAL A 97 -17.29 -17.42 -10.15
C VAL A 97 -15.79 -17.40 -9.87
N GLU A 98 -15.43 -17.16 -8.60
CA GLU A 98 -14.09 -17.44 -8.08
C GLU A 98 -13.88 -18.95 -8.18
N LYS A 99 -13.50 -19.44 -9.35
CA LYS A 99 -13.14 -20.84 -9.54
C LYS A 99 -11.98 -21.12 -8.58
N ALA A 100 -12.17 -22.09 -7.69
CA ALA A 100 -11.13 -22.50 -6.76
C ALA A 100 -9.88 -22.80 -7.58
N THR A 101 -8.87 -21.94 -7.49
CA THR A 101 -7.59 -22.19 -8.13
C THR A 101 -7.08 -23.48 -7.53
N GLU A 102 -6.91 -24.51 -8.37
CA GLU A 102 -6.37 -25.79 -7.92
C GLU A 102 -5.10 -25.54 -7.12
N MET A 103 -4.93 -26.28 -6.01
CA MET A 103 -3.75 -26.13 -5.17
C MET A 103 -2.52 -26.37 -6.05
N PRO A 104 -1.65 -25.37 -6.22
CA PRO A 104 -0.53 -25.50 -7.13
C PRO A 104 0.42 -26.57 -6.62
N MET A 105 0.87 -27.42 -7.53
CA MET A 105 1.80 -28.50 -7.23
C MET A 105 3.07 -27.94 -6.57
N PRO A 106 3.64 -28.62 -5.56
CA PRO A 106 4.78 -28.11 -4.80
C PRO A 106 6.04 -27.88 -5.63
N SER A 107 6.13 -28.41 -6.85
CA SER A 107 7.21 -28.17 -7.82
C SER A 107 7.10 -26.84 -8.57
N THR A 108 5.90 -26.25 -8.67
CA THR A 108 5.64 -25.04 -9.45
C THR A 108 6.07 -23.75 -8.75
N PHE A 109 6.22 -23.79 -7.42
CA PHE A 109 6.63 -22.65 -6.63
C PHE A 109 7.86 -22.97 -5.79
N ARG A 110 8.78 -22.02 -5.73
CA ARG A 110 9.90 -22.05 -4.80
C ARG A 110 9.37 -22.26 -3.37
N SER A 111 9.86 -23.30 -2.72
CA SER A 111 9.59 -23.62 -1.32
C SER A 111 9.88 -22.40 -0.44
N GLY A 112 8.96 -22.08 0.48
CA GLY A 112 9.08 -20.93 1.38
C GLY A 112 8.58 -19.59 0.85
N SER A 113 8.15 -19.49 -0.43
CA SER A 113 7.52 -18.26 -0.90
C SER A 113 6.17 -18.01 -0.22
N ALA A 114 5.84 -16.73 0.07
CA ALA A 114 4.55 -16.35 0.66
C ALA A 114 3.36 -16.85 -0.18
N LYS A 115 3.55 -16.93 -1.51
CA LYS A 115 2.55 -17.46 -2.45
C LYS A 115 2.32 -18.96 -2.26
N ALA A 116 3.37 -19.75 -2.09
CA ALA A 116 3.26 -21.18 -1.79
C ALA A 116 2.61 -21.45 -0.43
N LEU A 117 2.94 -20.65 0.59
CA LEU A 117 2.34 -20.77 1.92
C LEU A 117 0.85 -20.38 1.91
N ASN A 118 0.49 -19.30 1.22
CA ASN A 118 -0.90 -18.85 1.09
C ASN A 118 -1.76 -19.81 0.26
N ALA A 119 -1.19 -20.45 -0.75
CA ALA A 119 -1.88 -21.45 -1.56
C ALA A 119 -2.19 -22.75 -0.80
N ARG A 120 -1.41 -23.05 0.25
CA ARG A 120 -1.63 -24.21 1.14
C ARG A 120 -2.69 -23.98 2.21
N LYS A 121 -3.13 -22.73 2.42
CA LYS A 121 -4.12 -22.41 3.47
C LYS A 121 -5.51 -22.91 3.07
N THR A 122 -6.15 -23.62 3.98
CA THR A 122 -7.56 -24.04 3.82
C THR A 122 -8.48 -22.83 3.75
N ALA A 123 -9.71 -23.00 3.23
CA ALA A 123 -10.71 -21.94 3.21
C ALA A 123 -10.98 -21.38 4.62
N ALA A 124 -11.06 -22.27 5.63
CA ALA A 124 -11.21 -21.89 7.03
C ALA A 124 -10.02 -21.06 7.55
N GLN A 125 -8.78 -21.45 7.23
CA GLN A 125 -7.59 -20.67 7.61
C GLN A 125 -7.55 -19.30 6.92
N ARG A 126 -7.97 -19.21 5.65
CA ARG A 126 -8.08 -17.93 4.94
C ARG A 126 -9.16 -17.02 5.56
N GLN A 127 -10.30 -17.58 5.95
CA GLN A 127 -11.35 -16.85 6.66
C GLN A 127 -10.87 -16.37 8.03
N ALA A 128 -10.23 -17.22 8.82
CA ALA A 128 -9.66 -16.86 10.12
C ALA A 128 -8.63 -15.71 10.00
N GLN A 129 -7.76 -15.75 8.98
CA GLN A 129 -6.83 -14.65 8.72
C GLN A 129 -7.52 -13.37 8.26
N LYS A 130 -8.59 -13.48 7.48
CA LYS A 130 -9.39 -12.31 7.08
C LYS A 130 -10.08 -11.67 8.30
N LEU A 131 -10.59 -12.48 9.21
CA LEU A 131 -11.17 -12.02 10.48
C LEU A 131 -10.10 -11.36 11.37
N ASP A 132 -8.92 -11.94 11.47
CA ASP A 132 -7.79 -11.38 12.22
C ASP A 132 -7.31 -10.04 11.63
N LEU A 133 -7.25 -9.92 10.30
CA LEU A 133 -6.96 -8.65 9.61
C LEU A 133 -8.08 -7.60 9.79
N GLN A 134 -9.33 -8.03 9.98
CA GLN A 134 -10.47 -7.17 10.22
C GLN A 134 -10.56 -6.68 11.67
N LYS A 135 -9.89 -7.34 12.63
CA LYS A 135 -9.70 -6.78 13.96
C LYS A 135 -8.90 -5.49 13.83
N ARG A 136 -9.52 -4.36 14.17
CA ARG A 136 -8.88 -3.04 14.12
C ARG A 136 -7.63 -3.10 14.98
N LYS A 137 -6.45 -2.98 14.36
CA LYS A 137 -5.21 -2.85 15.10
C LYS A 137 -5.25 -1.51 15.83
N LEU A 138 -5.30 -1.56 17.16
CA LEU A 138 -5.24 -0.38 17.98
C LEU A 138 -3.98 0.42 17.67
N LYS A 139 -4.11 1.73 17.54
CA LYS A 139 -2.95 2.62 17.48
C LYS A 139 -2.27 2.66 18.85
N VAL A 140 -1.00 3.04 18.89
CA VAL A 140 -0.20 3.05 20.13
C VAL A 140 -0.87 3.88 21.25
N LEU A 141 -1.47 5.01 20.92
CA LEU A 141 -2.17 5.85 21.90
C LEU A 141 -3.49 5.24 22.38
N GLU A 142 -4.20 4.50 21.51
CA GLU A 142 -5.44 3.81 21.86
C GLU A 142 -5.14 2.64 22.80
N ALA A 143 -4.10 1.84 22.50
CA ALA A 143 -3.65 0.76 23.37
C ALA A 143 -3.28 1.27 24.77
N LYS A 144 -2.49 2.36 24.84
CA LYS A 144 -2.17 3.01 26.12
C LYS A 144 -3.42 3.50 26.85
N ALA A 145 -4.40 4.05 26.15
CA ALA A 145 -5.64 4.50 26.76
C ALA A 145 -6.44 3.33 27.38
N PHE A 146 -6.53 2.19 26.68
CA PHE A 146 -7.13 0.97 27.22
C PHE A 146 -6.36 0.43 28.43
N ASP A 147 -5.03 0.41 28.39
CA ASP A 147 -4.16 0.00 29.50
C ASP A 147 -4.37 0.91 30.73
N THR A 148 -4.42 2.23 30.53
CA THR A 148 -4.65 3.18 31.63
C THR A 148 -6.03 3.03 32.26
N LEU A 149 -7.05 2.63 31.51
CA LEU A 149 -8.38 2.32 32.06
C LEU A 149 -8.45 0.91 32.66
N GLY A 150 -7.52 0.03 32.32
CA GLY A 150 -7.51 -1.38 32.73
C GLY A 150 -8.54 -2.22 31.99
N LEU A 151 -8.79 -1.90 30.72
CA LEU A 151 -9.79 -2.56 29.86
C LEU A 151 -9.13 -3.30 28.70
N PRO A 152 -9.72 -4.42 28.22
CA PRO A 152 -9.27 -5.07 27.01
C PRO A 152 -9.60 -4.24 25.76
N ALA A 153 -8.84 -4.48 24.69
CA ALA A 153 -9.02 -3.84 23.38
C ALA A 153 -10.42 -4.02 22.75
N GLU A 154 -11.14 -5.06 23.18
CA GLU A 154 -12.48 -5.42 22.67
C GLU A 154 -13.61 -4.93 23.59
N ALA A 155 -13.32 -4.06 24.57
CA ALA A 155 -14.32 -3.55 25.53
C ALA A 155 -15.46 -2.76 24.86
N THR A 156 -16.66 -2.91 25.40
CA THR A 156 -17.85 -2.21 24.91
C THR A 156 -17.85 -0.72 25.34
N PRO A 157 -18.54 0.18 24.61
CA PRO A 157 -18.61 1.60 25.00
C PRO A 157 -19.22 1.81 26.40
N GLU A 158 -20.12 0.93 26.81
CA GLU A 158 -20.75 0.97 28.14
C GLU A 158 -19.75 0.61 29.25
N GLU A 159 -18.91 -0.41 29.03
CA GLU A 159 -17.83 -0.78 29.94
C GLU A 159 -16.80 0.33 30.10
N ILE A 160 -16.43 1.01 29.00
CA ILE A 160 -15.49 2.13 29.03
C ILE A 160 -16.05 3.27 29.90
N ARG A 161 -17.32 3.64 29.71
CA ARG A 161 -17.99 4.68 30.52
C ARG A 161 -18.15 4.25 31.99
N ALA A 162 -18.38 2.96 32.26
CA ALA A 162 -18.47 2.44 33.62
C ALA A 162 -17.12 2.54 34.35
N ARG A 163 -16.03 2.04 33.74
CA ARG A 163 -14.68 2.11 34.32
C ARG A 163 -14.17 3.54 34.49
N TYR A 164 -14.48 4.42 33.54
CA TYR A 164 -14.17 5.84 33.66
C TYR A 164 -14.81 6.44 34.92
N ARG A 165 -16.11 6.22 35.14
CA ARG A 165 -16.82 6.71 36.34
C ARG A 165 -16.29 6.11 37.65
N GLU A 166 -15.89 4.84 37.63
CA GLU A 166 -15.27 4.18 38.78
C GLU A 166 -13.93 4.84 39.14
N ARG A 167 -13.04 5.01 38.16
CA ARG A 167 -11.73 5.65 38.37
C ARG A 167 -11.83 7.10 38.81
N LEU A 168 -12.81 7.85 38.28
CA LEU A 168 -13.07 9.22 38.74
C LEU A 168 -13.47 9.28 40.22
N LYS A 169 -14.28 8.33 40.69
CA LYS A 169 -14.66 8.25 42.11
C LYS A 169 -13.47 7.91 43.00
N MET A 170 -12.61 7.00 42.53
CA MET A 170 -11.40 6.59 43.27
C MET A 170 -10.34 7.70 43.34
N HIS A 171 -10.19 8.49 42.28
CA HIS A 171 -9.15 9.53 42.18
C HIS A 171 -9.69 10.95 42.41
N HIS A 172 -10.87 11.10 43.01
CA HIS A 172 -11.46 12.42 43.23
C HIS A 172 -10.66 13.21 44.29
N PRO A 173 -10.34 14.50 44.06
CA PRO A 173 -9.52 15.30 44.97
C PRO A 173 -10.16 15.44 46.36
N ASP A 174 -11.50 15.56 46.44
CA ASP A 174 -12.22 15.63 47.72
C ASP A 174 -12.08 14.36 48.57
N GLY A 175 -11.86 13.20 47.94
CA GLY A 175 -11.69 11.92 48.63
C GLY A 175 -10.26 11.65 49.08
N ASN A 176 -9.28 12.17 48.34
CA ASN A 176 -7.85 11.82 48.49
C ASN A 176 -7.00 12.93 49.12
N GLN A 177 -7.62 13.97 49.69
CA GLN A 177 -6.96 14.97 50.54
C GLN A 177 -5.74 15.68 49.89
N GLY A 178 -5.67 15.74 48.55
CA GLY A 178 -4.58 16.37 47.82
C GLY A 178 -3.35 15.48 47.53
N ASP A 179 -3.51 14.15 47.54
CA ASP A 179 -2.45 13.23 47.13
C ASP A 179 -2.05 13.43 45.65
N ARG A 180 -0.82 13.92 45.42
CA ARG A 180 -0.27 14.21 44.08
C ARG A 180 -0.28 13.00 43.14
N THR A 181 -0.09 11.80 43.65
CA THR A 181 -0.14 10.55 42.87
C THR A 181 -1.54 10.26 42.34
N SER A 182 -2.58 10.68 43.06
CA SER A 182 -3.97 10.53 42.64
C SER A 182 -4.36 11.56 41.58
N GLU A 183 -3.76 12.76 41.63
CA GLU A 183 -3.94 13.81 40.61
C GLU A 183 -3.38 13.35 39.25
N ASP A 184 -2.15 12.81 39.24
CA ASP A 184 -1.53 12.28 38.02
C ASP A 184 -2.36 11.13 37.41
N ALA A 185 -2.88 10.23 38.26
CA ALA A 185 -3.74 9.12 37.84
C ALA A 185 -5.11 9.58 37.33
N LEU A 186 -5.67 10.64 37.94
CA LEU A 186 -6.92 11.28 37.50
C LEU A 186 -6.73 11.91 36.11
N GLN A 187 -5.65 12.68 35.93
CA GLN A 187 -5.35 13.31 34.65
C GLN A 187 -5.15 12.27 33.54
N ALA A 188 -4.37 11.21 33.81
CA ALA A 188 -4.18 10.10 32.88
C ALA A 188 -5.52 9.44 32.49
N THR A 189 -6.44 9.26 33.45
CA THR A 189 -7.78 8.69 33.21
C THR A 189 -8.64 9.59 32.30
N ILE A 190 -8.58 10.91 32.49
CA ILE A 190 -9.32 11.88 31.65
C ILE A 190 -8.76 11.91 30.23
N GLU A 191 -7.44 11.95 30.08
CA GLU A 191 -6.75 11.93 28.78
C GLU A 191 -7.06 10.66 28.00
N ALA A 192 -7.01 9.50 28.67
CA ALA A 192 -7.36 8.21 28.07
C ALA A 192 -8.80 8.18 27.54
N HIS A 193 -9.78 8.61 28.34
CA HIS A 193 -11.17 8.67 27.91
C HIS A 193 -11.38 9.65 26.74
N LYS A 194 -10.67 10.79 26.72
CA LYS A 194 -10.70 11.74 25.61
C LYS A 194 -10.19 11.11 24.31
N ILE A 195 -9.09 10.36 24.35
CA ILE A 195 -8.53 9.65 23.19
C ILE A 195 -9.52 8.62 22.66
N LEU A 196 -10.15 7.83 23.53
CA LEU A 196 -11.12 6.81 23.13
C LEU A 196 -12.38 7.42 22.50
N LYS A 197 -12.85 8.56 23.05
CA LYS A 197 -13.98 9.31 22.49
C LYS A 197 -13.68 9.88 21.11
N LEU A 198 -12.50 10.46 20.90
CA LEU A 198 -12.10 11.02 19.59
C LEU A 198 -12.00 9.95 18.50
N ASN A 199 -11.61 8.72 18.85
CA ASN A 199 -11.48 7.60 17.91
C ASN A 199 -12.78 6.78 17.75
N GLY A 200 -13.88 7.18 18.40
CA GLY A 200 -15.20 6.57 18.25
C GLY A 200 -15.39 5.24 18.98
N PHE A 201 -14.68 5.01 20.10
CA PHE A 201 -14.88 3.85 20.98
C PHE A 201 -15.96 4.07 22.04
N CYS A 202 -16.43 5.31 22.24
CA CYS A 202 -17.35 5.69 23.31
C CYS A 202 -18.59 6.44 22.79
#